data_AF-A0A8S9ZBS9-F1
#
_entry.id   AF-A0A8S9ZBS9-F1
#
_cell.length_a   1.000
_cell.length_b   1.000
_cell.length_c   1.000
_cell.angle_alpha   90.00
_cell.angle_beta   90.00
_cell.angle_gamma   90.00
#
_symmetry.space_group_name_H-M   'P 1'
#
loop_
_entity.id
_entity.type
_entity.pdbx_description
1 polymer ?
#
loop_
_entity_poly.entity_id
_entity_poly.type
_entity_poly.pdbx_seq_one_letter_code
_entity_poly.pdbx_strand_id
1 'polypeptide(L)'
;MQIQHSTQQQQQQLIKTSKNKCKKQFVGCSFGFCTTLIKFSNGRISNYLVLSIKEPPKCPAIGLFPPLSENKNYIQIIGKQLFNEMKQLINNIELAIIKLEQINTKNNLLKDINNSLEIILINKGMENKKNENNNYLLIEQFVLQVKELFELARKIEKIIPSFFEELCCDCPLVDEEICSEQILSKQFAKILEASIRFDTLKVITPTLQNAFSLFRRMCLLKNEENNIYNLNAPLSDQIALFLSRPSPLFTALVNSTEHFIYRQKCKELATSHLIEAFIVIYNVMKKMFYRLCQNNQEIHLNIDYRKEFLLRSMMGILLITDHIDKNNGGIFIPSNSSFDICNFIELVKMGSTLEETNKILATLRFMSKHFSDLEIPFNYY
;
A
#
# COMPACT_ATOMS: atom_id res chain seq x y z
N MET A 1 -29.90 69.70 -0.43
CA MET A 1 -28.78 68.96 -1.07
C MET A 1 -27.69 68.68 -0.05
N GLN A 2 -27.94 67.79 0.92
CA GLN A 2 -27.00 67.49 2.00
C GLN A 2 -27.27 66.12 2.65
N ILE A 3 -27.84 65.17 1.90
CA ILE A 3 -28.19 63.81 2.39
C ILE A 3 -27.63 62.69 1.48
N GLN A 4 -26.76 63.01 0.51
CA GLN A 4 -26.09 61.98 -0.33
C GLN A 4 -24.57 61.89 -0.15
N HIS A 5 -23.98 62.58 0.84
CA HIS A 5 -22.53 62.53 1.10
C HIS A 5 -22.13 61.84 2.41
N SER A 6 -23.06 61.35 3.22
CA SER A 6 -22.76 60.69 4.51
C SER A 6 -22.67 59.15 4.45
N THR A 7 -23.13 58.51 3.35
CA THR A 7 -23.09 57.04 3.21
C THR A 7 -21.80 56.49 2.59
N GLN A 8 -20.93 57.33 2.04
CA GLN A 8 -19.63 56.91 1.51
C GLN A 8 -18.47 56.99 2.52
N GLN A 9 -18.67 57.65 3.68
CA GLN A 9 -17.62 57.76 4.71
C GLN A 9 -17.74 56.75 5.86
N GLN A 10 -18.91 56.13 6.08
CA GLN A 10 -19.06 55.03 7.05
C GLN A 10 -18.68 53.65 6.48
N GLN A 11 -18.67 53.46 5.15
CA GLN A 11 -18.16 52.23 4.53
C GLN A 11 -16.63 52.20 4.38
N GLN A 12 -15.93 53.33 4.57
CA GLN A 12 -14.47 53.40 4.49
C GLN A 12 -13.74 53.30 5.84
N GLN A 13 -14.46 53.28 6.97
CA GLN A 13 -13.86 53.14 8.32
C GLN A 13 -14.01 51.75 8.95
N LEU A 14 -14.83 50.84 8.42
CA LEU A 14 -14.88 49.44 8.86
C LEU A 14 -13.90 48.51 8.10
N ILE A 15 -13.21 49.01 7.08
CA ILE A 15 -12.27 48.23 6.24
C ILE A 15 -10.79 48.44 6.68
N LYS A 16 -10.53 49.27 7.70
CA LYS A 16 -9.16 49.66 8.09
C LYS A 16 -8.65 49.16 9.45
N THR A 17 -9.38 48.30 10.17
CA THR A 17 -8.92 47.74 11.46
C THR A 17 -8.74 46.22 11.50
N SER A 18 -8.68 45.53 10.36
CA SER A 18 -8.29 44.10 10.29
C SER A 18 -6.98 43.83 9.53
N LYS A 19 -6.20 44.88 9.24
CA LYS A 19 -4.83 44.75 8.72
C LYS A 19 -3.83 44.84 9.88
N ASN A 20 -3.72 43.78 10.67
CA ASN A 20 -2.50 43.38 11.40
C ASN A 20 -2.82 42.22 12.35
N LYS A 21 -2.93 41.00 11.80
CA LYS A 21 -2.61 39.72 12.45
C LYS A 21 -2.60 38.63 11.37
N CYS A 22 -1.51 37.88 11.29
CA CYS A 22 -1.22 36.81 10.33
C CYS A 22 -1.04 37.21 8.85
N LYS A 23 0.03 37.96 8.55
CA LYS A 23 0.78 37.75 7.30
C LYS A 23 1.89 36.74 7.55
N LYS A 24 1.55 35.44 7.51
CA LYS A 24 2.46 34.44 6.94
C LYS A 24 1.82 34.06 5.62
N GLN A 25 2.36 34.60 4.52
CA GLN A 25 2.12 34.04 3.20
C GLN A 25 2.58 32.58 3.28
N PHE A 26 1.64 31.64 3.28
CA PHE A 26 1.93 30.28 2.84
C PHE A 26 2.40 30.43 1.39
N VAL A 27 3.71 30.37 1.19
CA VAL A 27 4.28 30.13 -0.12
C VAL A 27 3.85 28.71 -0.46
N GLY A 28 2.89 28.60 -1.37
CA GLY A 28 2.47 27.31 -1.89
C GLY A 28 3.67 26.61 -2.49
N CYS A 29 4.10 25.50 -1.87
CA CYS A 29 4.86 24.48 -2.57
C CYS A 29 3.88 23.84 -3.54
N SER A 30 3.82 24.37 -4.76
CA SER A 30 3.27 23.62 -5.86
C SER A 30 4.16 22.40 -6.05
N PHE A 31 3.69 21.22 -5.68
CA PHE A 31 4.14 19.96 -6.25
C PHE A 31 3.93 20.07 -7.77
N GLY A 32 4.94 20.58 -8.45
CA GLY A 32 5.04 20.60 -9.90
C GLY A 32 5.38 19.20 -10.37
N PHE A 33 4.50 18.22 -10.11
CA PHE A 33 4.50 16.99 -10.90
C PHE A 33 4.21 17.41 -12.32
N CYS A 34 5.27 17.46 -13.11
CA CYS A 34 5.23 17.73 -14.53
C CYS A 34 4.19 16.79 -15.15
N THR A 35 3.06 17.35 -15.60
CA THR A 35 2.00 16.65 -16.32
C THR A 35 2.42 16.24 -17.74
N THR A 36 3.73 16.22 -18.02
CA THR A 36 4.36 15.66 -19.22
C THR A 36 4.33 14.14 -19.19
N LEU A 37 3.12 13.66 -19.42
CA LEU A 37 2.78 12.41 -20.09
C LEU A 37 3.88 11.95 -21.06
N ILE A 38 4.31 10.71 -20.84
CA ILE A 38 4.62 9.69 -21.84
C ILE A 38 4.56 10.23 -23.28
N LYS A 39 5.72 10.61 -23.84
CA LYS A 39 5.90 10.67 -25.29
C LYS A 39 5.91 9.23 -25.81
N PHE A 40 4.75 8.72 -26.21
CA PHE A 40 4.72 7.68 -27.24
C PHE A 40 5.10 8.34 -28.56
N SER A 41 6.14 7.78 -29.16
CA SER A 41 6.74 8.16 -30.43
C SER A 41 5.71 8.36 -31.54
N ASN A 42 5.67 9.57 -32.10
CA ASN A 42 5.59 9.77 -33.54
C ASN A 42 6.58 10.89 -33.87
N GLY A 43 7.59 10.54 -34.67
CA GLY A 43 8.89 11.21 -34.73
C GLY A 43 8.88 12.75 -34.82
N ARG A 44 9.65 13.38 -33.93
CA ARG A 44 10.60 14.48 -34.18
C ARG A 44 11.16 14.96 -32.85
N ILE A 45 12.49 14.91 -32.72
CA ILE A 45 13.24 15.54 -31.63
C ILE A 45 13.34 17.03 -31.97
N SER A 46 12.88 17.91 -31.07
CA SER A 46 13.23 19.32 -31.10
C SER A 46 13.95 19.68 -29.81
N ASN A 47 15.21 20.04 -29.97
CA ASN A 47 16.17 20.48 -28.96
C ASN A 47 15.60 21.56 -28.04
N TYR A 48 15.88 21.47 -26.73
CA TYR A 48 15.93 22.65 -25.87
C TYR A 48 17.34 22.81 -25.32
N LEU A 49 17.81 24.05 -25.41
CA LEU A 49 19.17 24.51 -25.17
C LEU A 49 19.63 24.28 -23.73
N VAL A 50 20.87 23.79 -23.62
CA VAL A 50 21.68 23.81 -22.39
C VAL A 50 22.07 25.26 -22.09
N LEU A 51 21.52 25.83 -21.02
CA LEU A 51 22.11 27.00 -20.37
C LEU A 51 22.83 26.52 -19.11
N SER A 52 24.15 26.80 -19.07
CA SER A 52 25.04 26.55 -17.93
C SER A 52 24.47 27.12 -16.64
N ILE A 53 24.38 26.30 -15.60
CA ILE A 53 24.08 26.76 -14.24
C ILE A 53 25.25 26.39 -13.33
N LYS A 54 25.92 27.42 -12.82
CA LYS A 54 26.78 27.40 -11.62
C LYS A 54 25.96 26.85 -10.45
N GLU A 55 26.57 25.97 -9.66
CA GLU A 55 26.11 25.37 -8.38
C GLU A 55 24.60 25.46 -8.08
N PRO A 56 23.89 24.32 -7.96
CA PRO A 56 22.46 24.35 -7.68
C PRO A 56 22.21 25.06 -6.33
N PRO A 57 21.19 25.95 -6.27
CA PRO A 57 20.84 26.62 -5.02
C PRO A 57 20.53 25.57 -3.94
N LYS A 58 21.16 25.69 -2.77
CA LYS A 58 20.89 24.83 -1.61
C LYS A 58 19.40 24.89 -1.28
N CYS A 59 18.75 23.73 -1.33
CA CYS A 59 17.30 23.60 -1.14
C CYS A 59 16.87 24.06 0.27
N PRO A 60 15.89 24.97 0.40
CA PRO A 60 15.37 25.41 1.70
C PRO A 60 14.62 24.30 2.47
N ALA A 61 14.28 23.17 1.83
CA ALA A 61 13.58 22.04 2.45
C ALA A 61 14.50 21.02 3.15
N ILE A 62 15.82 21.10 2.97
CA ILE A 62 16.79 20.30 3.75
C ILE A 62 16.64 20.59 5.27
N GLY A 63 16.06 21.73 5.64
CA GLY A 63 15.71 22.07 7.03
C GLY A 63 14.36 21.53 7.54
N LEU A 64 13.44 21.16 6.64
CA LEU A 64 12.12 20.59 6.98
C LEU A 64 12.20 19.10 7.30
N PHE A 65 13.15 18.40 6.67
CA PHE A 65 13.42 16.98 6.87
C PHE A 65 14.83 16.82 7.45
N PRO A 66 15.01 16.92 8.78
CA PRO A 66 16.30 16.61 9.37
C PRO A 66 16.67 15.14 9.08
N PRO A 67 17.95 14.79 9.03
CA PRO A 67 18.32 13.39 9.18
C PRO A 67 17.77 12.87 10.52
N LEU A 68 17.23 11.65 10.46
CA LEU A 68 16.59 10.94 11.55
C LEU A 68 17.52 10.84 12.78
N SER A 69 17.06 11.35 13.93
CA SER A 69 17.58 11.04 15.26
C SER A 69 16.43 10.38 16.04
N GLU A 70 16.46 9.18 16.62
CA GLU A 70 17.54 8.29 17.04
C GLU A 70 17.04 6.82 17.03
N ASN A 71 16.53 6.31 15.90
CA ASN A 71 16.26 4.88 15.81
C ASN A 71 17.48 4.21 15.17
N LYS A 72 18.45 3.80 16.00
CA LYS A 72 19.78 3.27 15.60
C LYS A 72 19.75 2.08 14.62
N ASN A 73 18.56 1.52 14.33
CA ASN A 73 18.35 0.34 13.49
C ASN A 73 17.62 0.61 12.16
N TYR A 74 17.22 1.86 11.84
CA TYR A 74 16.65 2.17 10.53
C TYR A 74 17.76 2.48 9.52
N ILE A 75 17.79 1.72 8.43
CA ILE A 75 18.72 1.90 7.33
C ILE A 75 17.88 2.31 6.12
N GLN A 76 18.00 3.58 5.73
CA GLN A 76 17.38 4.10 4.51
C GLN A 76 17.97 3.39 3.30
N ILE A 77 17.11 2.93 2.40
CA ILE A 77 17.49 2.30 1.13
C ILE A 77 17.15 3.29 0.01
N ILE A 78 18.10 3.61 -0.86
CA ILE A 78 17.95 4.71 -1.84
C ILE A 78 18.19 4.20 -3.26
N GLY A 79 17.48 4.78 -4.24
CA GLY A 79 17.76 4.69 -5.66
C GLY A 79 17.76 3.26 -6.18
N LYS A 80 18.85 2.84 -6.84
CA LYS A 80 18.94 1.50 -7.46
C LYS A 80 18.78 0.36 -6.46
N GLN A 81 19.24 0.53 -5.22
CA GLN A 81 19.06 -0.49 -4.19
C GLN A 81 17.59 -0.62 -3.79
N LEU A 82 16.89 0.51 -3.62
CA LEU A 82 15.47 0.53 -3.29
C LEU A 82 14.66 -0.15 -4.40
N PHE A 83 14.95 0.21 -5.65
CA PHE A 83 14.30 -0.40 -6.81
C PHE A 83 14.47 -1.94 -6.83
N ASN A 84 15.67 -2.43 -6.57
CA ASN A 84 15.95 -3.88 -6.55
C ASN A 84 15.21 -4.58 -5.40
N GLU A 85 15.19 -3.98 -4.22
CA GLU A 85 14.47 -4.50 -3.04
C GLU A 85 12.95 -4.54 -3.29
N MET A 86 12.37 -3.48 -3.86
CA MET A 86 10.95 -3.46 -4.25
C MET A 86 10.64 -4.53 -5.30
N LYS A 87 11.51 -4.69 -6.32
CA LYS A 87 11.35 -5.72 -7.36
C LYS A 87 11.44 -7.13 -6.77
N GLN A 88 12.38 -7.37 -5.86
CA GLN A 88 12.51 -8.66 -5.19
C GLN A 88 11.31 -8.94 -4.28
N LEU A 89 10.82 -7.93 -3.56
CA LEU A 89 9.60 -8.02 -2.76
C LEU A 89 8.40 -8.43 -3.61
N ILE A 90 8.17 -7.75 -4.74
CA ILE A 90 7.09 -8.10 -5.68
C ILE A 90 7.21 -9.55 -6.11
N ASN A 91 8.39 -9.98 -6.58
CA ASN A 91 8.59 -11.38 -6.99
C ASN A 91 8.30 -12.39 -5.86
N ASN A 92 8.68 -12.06 -4.63
CA ASN A 92 8.41 -12.95 -3.49
C ASN A 92 6.92 -13.01 -3.14
N ILE A 93 6.20 -11.88 -3.24
CA ILE A 93 4.74 -11.86 -3.05
C ILE A 93 4.04 -12.66 -4.16
N GLU A 94 4.46 -12.52 -5.42
CA GLU A 94 3.93 -13.32 -6.54
C GLU A 94 4.13 -14.82 -6.33
N LEU A 95 5.33 -15.22 -5.91
CA LEU A 95 5.61 -16.63 -5.59
C LEU A 95 4.73 -17.13 -4.44
N ALA A 96 4.50 -16.30 -3.42
CA ALA A 96 3.60 -16.64 -2.31
C ALA A 96 2.14 -16.79 -2.78
N ILE A 97 1.68 -15.93 -3.68
CA ILE A 97 0.34 -16.04 -4.29
C ILE A 97 0.21 -17.36 -5.05
N ILE A 98 1.18 -17.70 -5.92
CA ILE A 98 1.18 -18.96 -6.66
C ILE A 98 1.12 -20.16 -5.71
N LYS A 99 1.89 -20.14 -4.61
CA LYS A 99 1.84 -21.19 -3.58
C LYS A 99 0.46 -21.29 -2.92
N LEU A 100 -0.18 -20.17 -2.59
CA LEU A 100 -1.53 -20.16 -2.00
C LEU A 100 -2.61 -20.65 -2.98
N GLU A 101 -2.52 -20.26 -4.25
CA GLU A 101 -3.42 -20.76 -5.31
C GLU A 101 -3.27 -22.28 -5.50
N GLN A 102 -2.03 -22.78 -5.46
CA GLN A 102 -1.77 -24.22 -5.48
C GLN A 102 -2.38 -24.93 -4.27
N ILE A 103 -2.34 -24.32 -3.08
CA ILE A 103 -2.99 -24.86 -1.88
C ILE A 103 -4.51 -24.93 -2.05
N ASN A 104 -5.12 -23.89 -2.60
CA ASN A 104 -6.59 -23.84 -2.81
C ASN A 104 -7.07 -24.80 -3.91
N THR A 105 -6.26 -25.05 -4.93
CA THR A 105 -6.61 -25.97 -6.03
C THR A 105 -6.27 -27.42 -5.71
N LYS A 106 -5.14 -27.67 -5.04
CA LYS A 106 -4.69 -29.00 -4.58
C LYS A 106 -5.05 -29.20 -3.12
N ASN A 107 -6.35 -29.28 -2.82
CA ASN A 107 -6.93 -29.55 -1.48
C ASN A 107 -6.33 -30.75 -0.71
N ASN A 108 -5.40 -31.51 -1.30
CA ASN A 108 -4.65 -32.58 -0.65
C ASN A 108 -3.53 -32.05 0.25
N LEU A 109 -2.70 -31.08 -0.15
CA LEU A 109 -1.46 -30.78 0.63
C LEU A 109 -1.74 -30.27 2.06
N LEU A 110 -2.63 -29.30 2.22
CA LEU A 110 -2.97 -28.78 3.56
C LEU A 110 -3.81 -29.79 4.37
N LYS A 111 -4.58 -30.64 3.69
CA LYS A 111 -5.31 -31.73 4.32
C LYS A 111 -4.35 -32.82 4.81
N ASP A 112 -3.33 -33.14 4.03
CA ASP A 112 -2.26 -34.08 4.37
C ASP A 112 -1.43 -33.54 5.53
N ILE A 113 -1.15 -32.23 5.56
CA ILE A 113 -0.51 -31.56 6.71
C ILE A 113 -1.41 -31.64 7.95
N ASN A 114 -2.70 -31.30 7.85
CA ASN A 114 -3.63 -31.40 8.98
C ASN A 114 -3.75 -32.84 9.50
N ASN A 115 -3.91 -33.82 8.60
CA ASN A 115 -3.94 -35.23 8.94
C ASN A 115 -2.63 -35.66 9.63
N SER A 116 -1.48 -35.21 9.11
CA SER A 116 -0.17 -35.50 9.72
C SER A 116 -0.05 -34.90 11.12
N LEU A 117 -0.50 -33.67 11.31
CA LEU A 117 -0.54 -32.99 12.62
C LEU A 117 -1.48 -33.72 13.59
N GLU A 118 -2.67 -34.13 13.15
CA GLU A 118 -3.62 -34.89 13.96
C GLU A 118 -3.09 -36.27 14.34
N ILE A 119 -2.49 -37.00 13.40
CA ILE A 119 -1.85 -38.30 13.66
C ILE A 119 -0.76 -38.14 14.73
N ILE A 120 0.08 -37.12 14.62
CA ILE A 120 1.16 -36.85 15.59
C ILE A 120 0.60 -36.43 16.95
N LEU A 121 -0.51 -35.69 17.00
CA LEU A 121 -1.20 -35.31 18.24
C LEU A 121 -1.82 -36.51 18.96
N ILE A 122 -2.39 -37.46 18.21
CA ILE A 122 -3.09 -38.64 18.74
C ILE A 122 -2.12 -39.77 19.12
N ASN A 123 -1.07 -40.00 18.33
CA ASN A 123 -0.09 -41.06 18.57
C ASN A 123 0.84 -40.68 19.73
N LYS A 124 0.36 -40.88 20.97
CA LYS A 124 1.17 -40.82 22.20
C LYS A 124 2.12 -42.00 22.38
N GLY A 125 2.10 -42.98 21.48
CA GLY A 125 3.04 -44.10 21.47
C GLY A 125 2.77 -45.08 20.33
N MET A 126 3.86 -45.67 19.82
CA MET A 126 3.96 -46.85 18.94
C MET A 126 4.24 -46.61 17.44
N GLU A 127 5.54 -46.80 17.11
CA GLU A 127 6.07 -47.71 16.08
C GLU A 127 5.74 -47.52 14.59
N ASN A 128 6.00 -46.35 14.00
CA ASN A 128 6.30 -46.27 12.56
C ASN A 128 7.31 -45.18 12.20
N LYS A 129 8.58 -45.39 12.58
CA LYS A 129 9.70 -44.44 12.36
C LYS A 129 9.83 -43.90 10.92
N LYS A 130 9.46 -44.68 9.90
CA LYS A 130 9.49 -44.23 8.48
C LYS A 130 8.36 -43.25 8.13
N ASN A 131 7.14 -43.48 8.61
CA ASN A 131 6.00 -42.58 8.34
C ASN A 131 6.09 -41.31 9.21
N GLU A 132 6.63 -41.42 10.43
CA GLU A 132 6.93 -40.26 11.28
C GLU A 132 7.89 -39.29 10.58
N ASN A 133 9.00 -39.78 10.00
CA ASN A 133 9.97 -38.93 9.31
C ASN A 133 9.37 -38.15 8.12
N ASN A 134 8.51 -38.78 7.33
CA ASN A 134 7.84 -38.10 6.21
C ASN A 134 6.85 -37.03 6.70
N ASN A 135 6.11 -37.31 7.77
CA ASN A 135 5.17 -36.36 8.34
C ASN A 135 5.89 -35.13 8.93
N TYR A 136 7.01 -35.33 9.62
CA TYR A 136 7.83 -34.23 10.13
C TYR A 136 8.42 -33.36 9.02
N LEU A 137 8.87 -33.96 7.91
CA LEU A 137 9.36 -33.21 6.75
C LEU A 137 8.26 -32.35 6.11
N LEU A 138 7.04 -32.87 5.99
CA LEU A 138 5.89 -32.10 5.49
C LEU A 138 5.56 -30.91 6.41
N ILE A 139 5.61 -31.14 7.72
CA ILE A 139 5.40 -30.09 8.72
C ILE A 139 6.51 -29.04 8.66
N GLU A 140 7.76 -29.45 8.53
CA GLU A 140 8.90 -28.53 8.37
C GLU A 140 8.72 -27.61 7.16
N GLN A 141 8.37 -28.18 6.00
CA GLN A 141 8.11 -27.42 4.78
C GLN A 141 6.94 -26.44 4.96
N PHE A 142 5.86 -26.87 5.60
CA PHE A 142 4.72 -26.01 5.93
C PHE A 142 5.14 -24.83 6.81
N VAL A 143 5.91 -25.11 7.86
CA VAL A 143 6.39 -24.09 8.80
C VAL A 143 7.31 -23.08 8.11
N LEU A 144 8.21 -23.54 7.25
CA LEU A 144 9.05 -22.67 6.43
C LEU A 144 8.20 -21.77 5.52
N GLN A 145 7.19 -22.31 4.86
CA GLN A 145 6.27 -21.53 4.03
C GLN A 145 5.56 -20.44 4.84
N VAL A 146 5.02 -20.77 6.00
CA VAL A 146 4.34 -19.79 6.87
C VAL A 146 5.30 -18.68 7.32
N LYS A 147 6.56 -19.02 7.64
CA LYS A 147 7.59 -18.01 7.95
C LYS A 147 7.88 -17.10 6.77
N GLU A 148 8.03 -17.66 5.56
CA GLU A 148 8.25 -16.87 4.35
C GLU A 148 7.12 -15.85 4.15
N LEU A 149 5.86 -16.25 4.37
CA LEU A 149 4.70 -15.35 4.30
C LEU A 149 4.78 -14.22 5.32
N PHE A 150 5.13 -14.53 6.57
CA PHE A 150 5.30 -13.53 7.62
C PHE A 150 6.45 -12.54 7.31
N GLU A 151 7.56 -13.03 6.77
CA GLU A 151 8.70 -12.19 6.39
C GLU A 151 8.38 -11.23 5.24
N LEU A 152 7.38 -11.52 4.40
CA LEU A 152 6.90 -10.56 3.39
C LEU A 152 6.35 -9.29 4.04
N ALA A 153 5.51 -9.42 5.07
CA ALA A 153 4.99 -8.26 5.79
C ALA A 153 6.11 -7.43 6.42
N ARG A 154 7.11 -8.09 7.02
CA ARG A 154 8.28 -7.39 7.59
C ARG A 154 9.10 -6.66 6.54
N LYS A 155 9.26 -7.25 5.35
CA LYS A 155 9.94 -6.60 4.22
C LYS A 155 9.16 -5.40 3.69
N ILE A 156 7.83 -5.48 3.61
CA ILE A 156 6.96 -4.33 3.31
C ILE A 156 7.24 -3.22 4.34
N GLU A 157 7.18 -3.54 5.63
CA GLU A 157 7.39 -2.55 6.70
C GLU A 157 8.76 -1.88 6.67
N LYS A 158 9.77 -2.56 6.12
CA LYS A 158 11.13 -2.02 5.94
C LYS A 158 11.26 -1.13 4.68
N ILE A 159 10.71 -1.57 3.56
CA ILE A 159 10.94 -0.95 2.25
C ILE A 159 10.09 0.31 2.05
N ILE A 160 8.82 0.26 2.46
CA ILE A 160 7.84 1.31 2.17
C ILE A 160 8.21 2.69 2.74
N PRO A 161 8.73 2.82 3.98
CA PRO A 161 9.16 4.13 4.47
C PRO A 161 10.27 4.75 3.61
N SER A 162 11.21 3.95 3.12
CA SER A 162 12.30 4.43 2.26
C SER A 162 11.77 4.90 0.90
N PHE A 163 10.74 4.23 0.37
CA PHE A 163 10.03 4.68 -0.83
C PHE A 163 9.35 6.04 -0.61
N PHE A 164 8.66 6.25 0.51
CA PHE A 164 8.04 7.55 0.79
C PHE A 164 9.06 8.66 1.02
N GLU A 165 10.22 8.35 1.62
CA GLU A 165 11.32 9.30 1.73
C GLU A 165 11.85 9.72 0.35
N GLU A 166 12.00 8.78 -0.60
CA GLU A 166 12.44 9.09 -1.96
C GLU A 166 11.34 9.82 -2.76
N LEU A 167 10.07 9.45 -2.58
CA LEU A 167 8.92 10.07 -3.27
C LEU A 167 8.62 11.50 -2.79
N CYS A 168 8.88 11.79 -1.51
CA CYS A 168 8.59 13.09 -0.89
C CYS A 168 9.83 13.99 -0.76
N CYS A 169 10.94 13.68 -1.45
CA CYS A 169 12.16 14.48 -1.41
C CYS A 169 12.10 15.67 -2.37
N ASP A 170 12.28 16.90 -1.86
CA ASP A 170 12.20 18.15 -2.63
C ASP A 170 13.51 18.51 -3.39
N CYS A 171 14.29 17.53 -3.84
CA CYS A 171 15.53 17.79 -4.60
C CYS A 171 15.34 17.44 -6.08
N PRO A 172 15.11 18.42 -6.97
CA PRO A 172 15.00 18.17 -8.40
C PRO A 172 16.39 18.19 -9.06
N LEU A 173 16.92 17.04 -9.46
CA LEU A 173 17.94 16.92 -10.49
C LEU A 173 17.31 16.36 -11.78
N VAL A 174 17.58 17.12 -12.84
CA VAL A 174 17.00 17.09 -14.18
C VAL A 174 16.98 15.69 -14.83
N ASP A 175 15.83 15.35 -15.43
CA ASP A 175 15.52 14.23 -16.34
C ASP A 175 15.76 12.77 -15.88
N GLU A 176 16.83 12.47 -15.14
CA GLU A 176 17.12 11.10 -14.64
C GLU A 176 16.23 10.74 -13.43
N GLU A 177 15.91 11.71 -12.55
CA GLU A 177 15.09 11.48 -11.35
C GLU A 177 13.60 11.34 -11.65
N ILE A 178 13.06 12.05 -12.66
CA ILE A 178 11.66 11.90 -13.11
C ILE A 178 11.41 10.45 -13.56
N CYS A 179 12.39 9.82 -14.20
CA CYS A 179 12.31 8.41 -14.55
C CYS A 179 12.35 7.52 -13.30
N SER A 180 13.16 7.87 -12.29
CA SER A 180 13.22 7.16 -11.00
C SER A 180 11.88 7.17 -10.28
N GLU A 181 11.27 8.35 -10.09
CA GLU A 181 9.97 8.49 -9.40
C GLU A 181 8.85 7.73 -10.11
N GLN A 182 8.80 7.78 -11.44
CA GLN A 182 7.83 7.01 -12.23
C GLN A 182 8.03 5.50 -12.07
N ILE A 183 9.30 5.05 -12.12
CA ILE A 183 9.65 3.64 -11.97
C ILE A 183 9.31 3.15 -10.56
N LEU A 184 9.62 3.93 -9.53
CA LEU A 184 9.33 3.62 -8.13
C LEU A 184 7.83 3.63 -7.87
N SER A 185 7.09 4.63 -8.37
CA SER A 185 5.62 4.69 -8.30
C SER A 185 4.98 3.48 -8.97
N LYS A 186 5.53 3.01 -10.10
CA LYS A 186 5.09 1.77 -10.75
C LYS A 186 5.37 0.53 -9.89
N GLN A 187 6.52 0.45 -9.21
CA GLN A 187 6.77 -0.66 -8.27
C GLN A 187 5.83 -0.60 -7.08
N PHE A 188 5.56 0.61 -6.55
CA PHE A 188 4.62 0.78 -5.46
C PHE A 188 3.20 0.32 -5.84
N ALA A 189 2.71 0.70 -7.03
CA ALA A 189 1.44 0.20 -7.55
C ALA A 189 1.40 -1.35 -7.63
N LYS A 190 2.50 -1.98 -8.05
CA LYS A 190 2.61 -3.45 -8.04
C LYS A 190 2.60 -4.05 -6.64
N ILE A 191 3.25 -3.42 -5.67
CA ILE A 191 3.19 -3.88 -4.28
C ILE A 191 1.76 -3.78 -3.75
N LEU A 192 1.04 -2.69 -4.05
CA LEU A 192 -0.36 -2.52 -3.65
C LEU A 192 -1.25 -3.61 -4.24
N GLU A 193 -1.20 -3.80 -5.56
CA GLU A 193 -1.99 -4.81 -6.24
C GLU A 193 -1.71 -6.22 -5.71
N ALA A 194 -0.43 -6.60 -5.64
CA ALA A 194 -0.03 -7.92 -5.19
C ALA A 194 -0.39 -8.17 -3.72
N SER A 195 -0.26 -7.16 -2.85
CA SER A 195 -0.64 -7.28 -1.43
C SER A 195 -2.15 -7.51 -1.27
N ILE A 196 -2.97 -6.74 -1.98
CA ILE A 196 -4.43 -6.90 -1.96
C ILE A 196 -4.85 -8.25 -2.53
N ARG A 197 -4.22 -8.70 -3.63
CA ARG A 197 -4.52 -10.01 -4.22
C ARG A 197 -4.12 -11.16 -3.30
N PHE A 198 -2.94 -11.08 -2.68
CA PHE A 198 -2.52 -12.03 -1.66
C PHE A 198 -3.51 -12.09 -0.50
N ASP A 199 -3.91 -10.95 0.07
CA ASP A 199 -4.83 -10.91 1.21
C ASP A 199 -6.20 -11.47 0.84
N THR A 200 -6.72 -11.15 -0.36
CA THR A 200 -7.98 -11.71 -0.87
C THR A 200 -7.92 -13.24 -0.98
N LEU A 201 -6.80 -13.78 -1.47
CA LEU A 201 -6.58 -15.23 -1.55
C LEU A 201 -6.43 -15.86 -0.17
N LYS A 202 -5.71 -15.21 0.75
CA LYS A 202 -5.54 -15.69 2.12
C LYS A 202 -6.87 -15.79 2.85
N VAL A 203 -7.78 -14.83 2.68
CA VAL A 203 -9.11 -14.84 3.32
C VAL A 203 -9.90 -16.09 2.93
N ILE A 204 -9.81 -16.53 1.67
CA ILE A 204 -10.48 -17.74 1.19
C ILE A 204 -9.71 -19.04 1.50
N THR A 205 -8.58 -18.96 2.22
CA THR A 205 -7.77 -20.12 2.66
C THR A 205 -7.72 -20.23 4.20
N PRO A 206 -8.86 -20.47 4.88
CA PRO A 206 -8.90 -20.56 6.36
C PRO A 206 -8.09 -21.75 6.90
N THR A 207 -7.89 -22.78 6.07
CA THR A 207 -7.13 -23.98 6.41
C THR A 207 -5.68 -23.68 6.79
N LEU A 208 -5.09 -22.61 6.25
CA LEU A 208 -3.72 -22.16 6.58
C LEU A 208 -3.57 -21.79 8.06
N GLN A 209 -4.50 -20.99 8.58
CA GLN A 209 -4.51 -20.57 9.98
C GLN A 209 -4.79 -21.76 10.92
N ASN A 210 -5.69 -22.66 10.50
CA ASN A 210 -6.04 -23.86 11.27
C ASN A 210 -4.84 -24.82 11.39
N ALA A 211 -4.15 -25.09 10.28
CA ALA A 211 -2.96 -25.95 10.26
C ALA A 211 -1.86 -25.39 11.17
N PHE A 212 -1.59 -24.08 11.12
CA PHE A 212 -0.60 -23.47 12.00
C PHE A 212 -1.00 -23.51 13.49
N SER A 213 -2.30 -23.38 13.77
CA SER A 213 -2.81 -23.52 15.14
C SER A 213 -2.65 -24.94 15.69
N LEU A 214 -2.89 -25.97 14.86
CA LEU A 214 -2.65 -27.37 15.20
C LEU A 214 -1.15 -27.64 15.44
N PHE A 215 -0.29 -27.11 14.56
CA PHE A 215 1.16 -27.16 14.73
C PHE A 215 1.62 -26.60 16.09
N ARG A 216 1.12 -25.42 16.48
CA ARG A 216 1.44 -24.82 17.79
C ARG A 216 1.02 -25.70 18.96
N ARG A 217 -0.18 -26.32 18.91
CA ARG A 217 -0.64 -27.25 19.95
C ARG A 217 0.25 -28.49 20.04
N MET A 218 0.67 -29.03 18.90
CA MET A 218 1.56 -30.17 18.83
C MET A 218 2.92 -29.88 19.49
N CYS A 219 3.54 -28.73 19.20
CA CYS A 219 4.80 -28.34 19.83
C CYS A 219 4.68 -28.21 21.35
N LEU A 220 3.59 -27.63 21.84
CA LEU A 220 3.33 -27.50 23.29
C LEU A 220 3.18 -28.86 23.99
N LEU A 221 2.54 -29.84 23.35
CA LEU A 221 2.32 -31.16 23.94
C LEU A 221 3.56 -32.04 23.98
N LYS A 222 4.50 -31.85 23.04
CA LYS A 222 5.71 -32.67 22.94
C LYS A 222 6.89 -32.13 23.72
N ASN A 223 6.76 -30.98 24.39
CA ASN A 223 7.90 -30.23 24.97
C ASN A 223 9.05 -30.04 23.96
N GLU A 224 8.74 -30.06 22.66
CA GLU A 224 9.67 -29.73 21.59
C GLU A 224 9.77 -28.21 21.54
N GLU A 225 10.38 -27.64 22.59
CA GLU A 225 10.66 -26.22 22.66
C GLU A 225 11.60 -25.84 21.51
N ASN A 226 11.03 -25.15 20.52
CA ASN A 226 11.65 -24.12 19.68
C ASN A 226 12.80 -24.51 18.73
N ASN A 227 13.44 -25.67 18.88
CA ASN A 227 14.69 -25.99 18.18
C ASN A 227 14.51 -26.84 16.91
N ILE A 228 13.49 -27.69 16.81
CA ILE A 228 13.34 -28.59 15.65
C ILE A 228 13.00 -27.81 14.37
N TYR A 229 12.26 -26.71 14.50
CA TYR A 229 11.81 -25.90 13.37
C TYR A 229 12.34 -24.47 13.38
N ASN A 230 13.38 -24.15 14.17
CA ASN A 230 13.93 -22.80 14.34
C ASN A 230 12.85 -21.73 14.63
N LEU A 231 11.88 -22.06 15.48
CA LEU A 231 10.68 -21.24 15.70
C LEU A 231 10.49 -21.06 17.20
N ASN A 232 10.98 -19.93 17.72
CA ASN A 232 10.82 -19.61 19.14
C ASN A 232 9.40 -19.14 19.45
N ALA A 233 9.02 -19.24 20.73
CA ALA A 233 7.68 -18.85 21.18
C ALA A 233 7.26 -17.41 20.76
N PRO A 234 8.12 -16.37 20.89
CA PRO A 234 7.76 -15.02 20.45
C PRO A 234 7.49 -14.91 18.94
N LEU A 235 8.32 -15.55 18.10
CA LEU A 235 8.10 -15.57 16.65
C LEU A 235 6.83 -16.35 16.28
N SER A 236 6.57 -17.45 16.99
CA SER A 236 5.34 -18.24 16.82
C SER A 236 4.08 -17.42 17.07
N ASP A 237 4.08 -16.61 18.13
CA ASP A 237 2.96 -15.73 18.47
C ASP A 237 2.77 -14.60 17.44
N GLN A 238 3.87 -14.00 16.96
CA GLN A 238 3.81 -12.99 15.90
C GLN A 238 3.26 -13.54 14.58
N ILE A 239 3.67 -14.75 14.20
CA ILE A 239 3.15 -15.44 13.03
C ILE A 239 1.66 -15.77 13.21
N ALA A 240 1.25 -16.22 14.40
CA ALA A 240 -0.17 -16.49 14.68
C ALA A 240 -1.01 -15.22 14.55
N LEU A 241 -0.54 -14.09 15.09
CA LEU A 241 -1.18 -12.79 14.93
C LEU A 241 -1.27 -12.36 13.47
N PHE A 242 -0.18 -12.54 12.70
CA PHE A 242 -0.17 -12.30 11.26
C PHE A 242 -1.24 -13.12 10.54
N LEU A 243 -1.30 -14.44 10.79
CA LEU A 243 -2.29 -15.32 10.16
C LEU A 243 -3.72 -15.03 10.59
N SER A 244 -3.94 -14.49 11.80
CA SER A 244 -5.29 -14.11 12.25
C SER A 244 -5.85 -12.87 11.56
N ARG A 245 -4.99 -12.00 11.02
CA ARG A 245 -5.45 -10.79 10.32
C ARG A 245 -6.12 -11.18 9.00
N PRO A 246 -7.24 -10.55 8.62
CA PRO A 246 -7.86 -10.78 7.31
C PRO A 246 -6.97 -10.25 6.17
N SER A 247 -6.30 -9.11 6.38
CA SER A 247 -5.48 -8.43 5.37
C SER A 247 -4.05 -8.16 5.86
N PRO A 248 -3.23 -9.19 6.13
CA PRO A 248 -1.94 -9.02 6.77
C PRO A 248 -0.90 -8.22 5.96
N LEU A 249 -0.80 -8.38 4.63
CA LEU A 249 0.17 -7.62 3.84
C LEU A 249 -0.27 -6.17 3.66
N PHE A 250 -1.56 -5.94 3.47
CA PHE A 250 -2.09 -4.57 3.44
C PHE A 250 -1.99 -3.87 4.79
N THR A 251 -2.19 -4.59 5.89
CA THR A 251 -1.95 -4.03 7.24
C THR A 251 -0.50 -3.59 7.40
N ALA A 252 0.47 -4.37 6.87
CA ALA A 252 1.88 -3.96 6.85
C ALA A 252 2.12 -2.68 6.02
N LEU A 253 1.43 -2.51 4.89
CA LEU A 253 1.47 -1.27 4.11
C LEU A 253 0.93 -0.08 4.92
N VAL A 254 -0.21 -0.23 5.58
CA VAL A 254 -0.81 0.82 6.42
C VAL A 254 0.12 1.16 7.59
N ASN A 255 0.55 0.17 8.36
CA ASN A 255 1.43 0.36 9.52
C ASN A 255 2.73 1.08 9.13
N SER A 256 3.33 0.69 8.01
CA SER A 256 4.57 1.31 7.53
C SER A 256 4.36 2.75 7.06
N THR A 257 3.20 3.04 6.47
CA THR A 257 2.79 4.40 6.11
C THR A 257 2.56 5.27 7.34
N GLU A 258 1.77 4.80 8.31
CA GLU A 258 1.53 5.52 9.57
C GLU A 258 2.84 5.76 10.33
N HIS A 259 3.74 4.79 10.34
CA HIS A 259 5.03 4.88 10.98
C HIS A 259 5.97 5.86 10.27
N PHE A 260 5.97 5.90 8.93
CA PHE A 260 6.66 6.95 8.17
C PHE A 260 6.15 8.33 8.60
N ILE A 261 4.83 8.55 8.60
CA ILE A 261 4.22 9.83 9.02
C ILE A 261 4.60 10.18 10.47
N TYR A 262 4.50 9.21 11.39
CA TYR A 262 4.78 9.41 12.81
C TYR A 262 6.22 9.86 13.07
N ARG A 263 7.17 9.43 12.24
CA ARG A 263 8.59 9.80 12.32
C ARG A 263 8.89 11.20 11.81
N GLN A 264 8.00 11.79 11.03
CA GLN A 264 8.23 13.13 10.48
C GLN A 264 8.07 14.21 11.55
N LYS A 265 8.91 15.26 11.46
CA LYS A 265 8.83 16.43 12.35
C LYS A 265 7.44 17.06 12.36
N CYS A 266 6.84 17.18 11.18
CA CYS A 266 5.50 17.73 10.99
C CYS A 266 4.61 16.66 10.35
N LYS A 267 3.80 15.99 11.17
CA LYS A 267 2.93 14.88 10.75
C LYS A 267 1.90 15.33 9.72
N GLU A 268 1.28 16.49 9.94
CA GLU A 268 0.27 17.06 9.04
C GLU A 268 0.84 17.34 7.64
N LEU A 269 2.03 17.95 7.57
CA LEU A 269 2.71 18.22 6.31
C LEU A 269 3.09 16.92 5.59
N ALA A 270 3.62 15.94 6.32
CA ALA A 270 3.95 14.64 5.77
C ALA A 270 2.74 13.90 5.19
N THR A 271 1.61 13.93 5.91
CA THR A 271 0.34 13.40 5.41
C THR A 271 -0.11 14.13 4.16
N SER A 272 -0.08 15.47 4.13
CA SER A 272 -0.46 16.27 2.96
C SER A 272 0.37 15.92 1.73
N HIS A 273 1.70 15.92 1.85
CA HIS A 273 2.61 15.59 0.74
C HIS A 273 2.38 14.17 0.22
N LEU A 274 2.15 13.21 1.12
CA LEU A 274 1.89 11.84 0.72
C LEU A 274 0.56 11.70 -0.03
N ILE A 275 -0.50 12.38 0.44
CA ILE A 275 -1.80 12.42 -0.22
C ILE A 275 -1.67 13.07 -1.61
N GLU A 276 -0.93 14.18 -1.73
CA GLU A 276 -0.66 14.84 -3.01
C GLU A 276 0.05 13.91 -4.00
N ALA A 277 1.08 13.19 -3.57
CA ALA A 277 1.77 12.19 -4.39
C ALA A 277 0.82 11.05 -4.81
N PHE A 278 -0.02 10.57 -3.89
CA PHE A 278 -1.03 9.56 -4.17
C PHE A 278 -2.08 10.02 -5.18
N ILE A 279 -2.55 11.26 -5.12
CA ILE A 279 -3.47 11.84 -6.11
C ILE A 279 -2.84 11.79 -7.51
N VAL A 280 -1.56 12.13 -7.65
CA VAL A 280 -0.86 12.09 -8.94
C VAL A 280 -0.79 10.65 -9.48
N ILE A 281 -0.32 9.70 -8.66
CA ILE A 281 -0.21 8.29 -9.05
C ILE A 281 -1.59 7.73 -9.43
N TYR A 282 -2.62 8.03 -8.63
CA TYR A 282 -4.00 7.63 -8.88
C TYR A 282 -4.53 8.18 -10.21
N ASN A 283 -4.35 9.47 -10.48
CA ASN A 283 -4.84 10.11 -11.70
C ASN A 283 -4.16 9.59 -12.96
N VAL A 284 -2.87 9.25 -12.88
CA VAL A 284 -2.15 8.58 -13.98
C VAL A 284 -2.77 7.20 -14.25
N MET A 285 -3.01 6.39 -13.22
CA MET A 285 -3.65 5.08 -13.35
C MET A 285 -5.08 5.17 -13.89
N LYS A 286 -5.88 6.12 -13.40
CA LYS A 286 -7.24 6.40 -13.89
C LYS A 286 -7.24 6.76 -15.37
N LYS A 287 -6.31 7.61 -15.82
CA LYS A 287 -6.17 7.96 -17.25
C LYS A 287 -5.72 6.76 -18.10
N MET A 288 -4.85 5.91 -17.59
CA MET A 288 -4.47 4.66 -18.25
C MET A 288 -5.67 3.71 -18.37
N PHE A 289 -6.47 3.60 -17.31
CA PHE A 289 -7.66 2.76 -17.29
C PHE A 289 -8.69 3.21 -18.33
N TYR A 290 -9.02 4.51 -18.39
CA TYR A 290 -9.93 5.02 -19.43
C TYR A 290 -9.46 4.70 -20.84
N ARG A 291 -8.16 4.83 -21.12
CA ARG A 291 -7.58 4.46 -22.42
C ARG A 291 -7.75 2.98 -22.73
N LEU A 292 -7.60 2.11 -21.72
CA LEU A 292 -7.82 0.67 -21.89
C LEU A 292 -9.29 0.34 -22.15
N CYS A 293 -10.23 1.07 -21.54
CA CYS A 293 -11.65 0.86 -21.79
C CYS A 293 -12.14 1.43 -23.13
N GLN A 294 -11.47 2.47 -23.67
CA GLN A 294 -11.80 3.06 -24.97
C GLN A 294 -11.27 2.24 -26.15
N ASN A 295 -10.14 1.56 -25.97
CA ASN A 295 -9.56 0.72 -27.00
C ASN A 295 -10.31 -0.62 -27.07
N ASN A 296 -11.42 -0.65 -27.82
CA ASN A 296 -12.26 -1.82 -28.11
C ASN A 296 -11.59 -2.88 -29.03
N GLN A 297 -10.26 -2.99 -29.02
CA GLN A 297 -9.61 -4.10 -29.71
C GLN A 297 -9.78 -5.35 -28.84
N GLU A 298 -10.17 -6.45 -29.49
CA GLU A 298 -10.69 -7.71 -28.94
C GLU A 298 -10.08 -8.15 -27.60
N ILE A 299 -10.91 -8.86 -26.82
CA ILE A 299 -10.67 -9.44 -25.49
C ILE A 299 -9.34 -10.23 -25.48
N HIS A 300 -8.24 -9.52 -25.29
CA HIS A 300 -6.97 -10.11 -24.94
C HIS A 300 -6.97 -10.24 -23.42
N LEU A 301 -6.75 -11.45 -22.90
CA LEU A 301 -6.56 -11.72 -21.45
C LEU A 301 -5.58 -10.74 -20.77
N ASN A 302 -4.62 -10.21 -21.53
CA ASN A 302 -3.68 -9.18 -21.08
C ASN A 302 -4.32 -7.81 -20.77
N ILE A 303 -5.43 -7.46 -21.43
CA ILE A 303 -6.15 -6.20 -21.19
C ILE A 303 -6.93 -6.29 -19.89
N ASP A 304 -7.63 -7.40 -19.64
CA ASP A 304 -8.42 -7.58 -18.42
C ASP A 304 -7.52 -7.63 -17.19
N TYR A 305 -6.40 -8.38 -17.25
CA TYR A 305 -5.38 -8.36 -16.19
C TYR A 305 -4.85 -6.94 -15.92
N ARG A 306 -4.66 -6.12 -16.97
CA ARG A 306 -4.21 -4.72 -16.80
C ARG A 306 -5.28 -3.84 -16.17
N LYS A 307 -6.56 -4.03 -16.52
CA LYS A 307 -7.68 -3.30 -15.90
C LYS A 307 -7.78 -3.64 -14.41
N GLU A 308 -7.77 -4.93 -14.08
CA GLU A 308 -7.78 -5.41 -12.69
C GLU A 308 -6.60 -4.86 -11.90
N PHE A 309 -5.39 -4.90 -12.50
CA PHE A 309 -4.19 -4.33 -11.89
C PHE A 309 -4.38 -2.86 -11.51
N LEU A 310 -4.89 -2.04 -12.45
CA LEU A 310 -5.12 -0.62 -12.22
C LEU A 310 -6.19 -0.38 -11.15
N LEU A 311 -7.31 -1.11 -11.20
CA LEU A 311 -8.40 -0.98 -10.23
C LEU A 311 -7.94 -1.34 -8.81
N ARG A 312 -7.23 -2.47 -8.64
CA ARG A 312 -6.69 -2.88 -7.33
C ARG A 312 -5.61 -1.92 -6.82
N SER A 313 -4.73 -1.43 -7.70
CA SER A 313 -3.72 -0.43 -7.33
C SER A 313 -4.35 0.88 -6.87
N MET A 314 -5.35 1.38 -7.62
CA MET A 314 -6.13 2.56 -7.24
C MET A 314 -6.86 2.36 -5.91
N MET A 315 -7.50 1.19 -5.71
CA MET A 315 -8.12 0.83 -4.44
C MET A 315 -7.12 0.83 -3.28
N GLY A 316 -5.90 0.32 -3.49
CA GLY A 316 -4.85 0.34 -2.46
C GLY A 316 -4.47 1.76 -2.02
N ILE A 317 -4.38 2.70 -2.96
CA ILE A 317 -4.15 4.12 -2.64
C ILE A 317 -5.30 4.70 -1.81
N LEU A 318 -6.54 4.45 -2.24
CA LEU A 318 -7.73 4.91 -1.52
C LEU A 318 -7.77 4.36 -0.10
N LEU A 319 -7.55 3.06 0.06
CA LEU A 319 -7.52 2.42 1.37
C LEU A 319 -6.40 2.97 2.26
N ILE A 320 -5.16 3.11 1.76
CA ILE A 320 -4.09 3.69 2.59
C ILE A 320 -4.46 5.12 3.03
N THR A 321 -4.99 5.92 2.12
CA THR A 321 -5.47 7.28 2.41
C THR A 321 -6.54 7.26 3.51
N ASP A 322 -7.50 6.35 3.42
CA ASP A 322 -8.54 6.18 4.43
C ASP A 322 -7.97 5.89 5.83
N HIS A 323 -6.89 5.10 5.91
CA HIS A 323 -6.27 4.80 7.20
C HIS A 323 -5.49 5.97 7.80
N ILE A 324 -4.83 6.80 6.97
CA ILE A 324 -3.96 7.90 7.41
C ILE A 324 -4.67 9.24 7.58
N ASP A 325 -5.79 9.48 6.89
CA ASP A 325 -6.53 10.74 6.93
C ASP A 325 -7.48 10.82 8.15
N LYS A 326 -6.87 10.81 9.34
CA LYS A 326 -7.56 10.77 10.64
C LYS A 326 -8.39 12.02 10.94
N ASN A 327 -8.07 13.15 10.32
CA ASN A 327 -8.68 14.45 10.63
C ASN A 327 -9.92 14.73 9.78
N ASN A 328 -10.06 14.10 8.62
CA ASN A 328 -11.13 14.37 7.67
C ASN A 328 -12.22 13.29 7.62
N GLY A 329 -12.14 12.26 8.49
CA GLY A 329 -13.10 11.15 8.54
C GLY A 329 -12.98 10.15 7.37
N GLY A 330 -11.80 10.08 6.75
CA GLY A 330 -11.49 9.09 5.71
C GLY A 330 -12.00 9.44 4.31
N ILE A 331 -11.94 8.45 3.41
CA ILE A 331 -12.26 8.65 1.99
C ILE A 331 -13.75 8.70 1.68
N PHE A 332 -14.60 8.39 2.66
CA PHE A 332 -16.06 8.27 2.49
C PHE A 332 -16.84 9.54 2.78
N ILE A 333 -16.17 10.61 3.21
CA ILE A 333 -16.76 11.95 3.41
C ILE A 333 -16.39 12.84 2.22
N PRO A 334 -17.28 13.02 1.21
CA PRO A 334 -16.90 13.65 -0.06
C PRO A 334 -16.49 15.12 0.05
N SER A 335 -16.99 15.82 1.08
CA SER A 335 -16.66 17.24 1.28
C SER A 335 -15.22 17.46 1.74
N ASN A 336 -14.61 16.46 2.37
CA ASN A 336 -13.30 16.58 3.01
C ASN A 336 -12.25 15.62 2.42
N SER A 337 -12.67 14.62 1.65
CA SER A 337 -11.79 13.65 0.99
C SER A 337 -11.09 14.26 -0.23
N SER A 338 -9.80 13.98 -0.35
CA SER A 338 -9.01 14.28 -1.55
C SER A 338 -9.34 13.40 -2.76
N PHE A 339 -10.12 12.32 -2.55
CA PHE A 339 -10.50 11.37 -3.57
C PHE A 339 -12.03 11.28 -3.71
N ASP A 340 -12.49 11.23 -4.96
CA ASP A 340 -13.87 10.95 -5.31
C ASP A 340 -14.11 9.43 -5.36
N ILE A 341 -14.62 8.89 -4.26
CA ILE A 341 -14.94 7.47 -4.14
C ILE A 341 -16.12 7.05 -5.04
N CYS A 342 -17.07 7.95 -5.33
CA CYS A 342 -18.17 7.67 -6.26
C CYS A 342 -17.61 7.40 -7.65
N ASN A 343 -16.70 8.26 -8.10
CA ASN A 343 -16.04 8.06 -9.38
C ASN A 343 -15.23 6.76 -9.43
N PHE A 344 -14.58 6.36 -8.35
CA PHE A 344 -13.92 5.05 -8.29
C PHE A 344 -14.91 3.89 -8.46
N ILE A 345 -16.06 3.94 -7.79
CA ILE A 345 -17.12 2.91 -7.91
C ILE A 345 -17.64 2.83 -9.35
N GLU A 346 -17.83 3.97 -10.01
CA GLU A 346 -18.20 4.02 -11.43
C GLU A 346 -17.13 3.40 -12.33
N LEU A 347 -15.86 3.67 -12.07
CA LEU A 347 -14.74 3.06 -12.81
C LEU A 347 -14.74 1.53 -12.69
N VAL A 348 -14.97 1.01 -11.48
CA VAL A 348 -15.06 -0.44 -11.24
C VAL A 348 -16.23 -1.03 -12.04
N LYS A 349 -17.43 -0.44 -11.93
CA LYS A 349 -18.61 -0.89 -12.67
C LYS A 349 -18.43 -0.84 -14.19
N MET A 350 -17.65 0.13 -14.69
CA MET A 350 -17.39 0.32 -16.11
C MET A 350 -16.43 -0.71 -16.69
N GLY A 351 -15.39 -1.13 -15.95
CA GLY A 351 -14.30 -1.94 -16.53
C GLY A 351 -14.18 -3.36 -16.01
N SER A 352 -15.11 -3.83 -15.17
CA SER A 352 -15.11 -5.18 -14.60
C SER A 352 -16.43 -5.91 -14.81
N THR A 353 -16.39 -7.24 -14.70
CA THR A 353 -17.62 -8.05 -14.65
C THR A 353 -18.40 -7.78 -13.35
N LEU A 354 -19.68 -8.20 -13.28
CA LEU A 354 -20.49 -8.04 -12.06
C LEU A 354 -19.86 -8.78 -10.86
N GLU A 355 -19.30 -9.97 -11.09
CA GLU A 355 -18.65 -10.76 -10.04
C GLU A 355 -17.38 -10.08 -9.52
N GLU A 356 -16.51 -9.60 -10.42
CA GLU A 356 -15.31 -8.84 -10.06
C GLU A 356 -15.64 -7.53 -9.34
N THR A 357 -16.67 -6.82 -9.82
CA THR A 357 -17.17 -5.59 -9.17
C THR A 357 -17.53 -5.86 -7.73
N ASN A 358 -18.31 -6.91 -7.48
CA ASN A 358 -18.69 -7.30 -6.11
C ASN A 358 -17.48 -7.67 -5.26
N LYS A 359 -16.49 -8.39 -5.81
CA LYS A 359 -15.25 -8.73 -5.10
C LYS A 359 -14.44 -7.49 -4.72
N ILE A 360 -14.24 -6.56 -5.66
CA ILE A 360 -13.48 -5.32 -5.42
C ILE A 360 -14.19 -4.46 -4.38
N LEU A 361 -15.51 -4.25 -4.51
CA LEU A 361 -16.28 -3.45 -3.56
C LEU A 361 -16.34 -4.10 -2.17
N ALA A 362 -16.49 -5.42 -2.08
CA ALA A 362 -16.40 -6.13 -0.80
C ALA A 362 -15.03 -5.93 -0.15
N THR A 363 -13.95 -6.05 -0.94
CA THR A 363 -12.58 -5.84 -0.46
C THR A 363 -12.39 -4.42 0.09
N LEU A 364 -12.86 -3.40 -0.65
CA LEU A 364 -12.85 -2.01 -0.20
C LEU A 364 -13.60 -1.84 1.14
N ARG A 365 -14.80 -2.43 1.27
CA ARG A 365 -15.63 -2.36 2.48
C ARG A 365 -14.93 -2.97 3.68
N PHE A 366 -14.34 -4.16 3.53
CA PHE A 366 -13.72 -4.89 4.64
C PHE A 366 -12.33 -4.35 5.05
N MET A 367 -11.59 -3.77 4.12
CA MET A 367 -10.23 -3.26 4.38
C MET A 367 -10.22 -1.78 4.77
N SER A 368 -11.32 -1.07 4.55
CA SER A 368 -11.49 0.31 4.97
C SER A 368 -11.55 0.44 6.50
N LYS A 369 -11.03 1.55 7.00
CA LYS A 369 -11.10 1.92 8.42
C LYS A 369 -12.42 2.61 8.73
N HIS A 370 -12.79 3.59 7.92
CA HIS A 370 -13.95 4.45 8.21
C HIS A 370 -15.24 3.99 7.52
N PHE A 371 -15.23 2.88 6.77
CA PHE A 371 -16.45 2.38 6.11
C PHE A 371 -17.58 2.05 7.10
N SER A 372 -17.23 1.61 8.32
CA SER A 372 -18.21 1.25 9.35
C SER A 372 -18.64 2.44 10.21
N ASP A 373 -17.98 3.59 10.06
CA ASP A 373 -18.26 4.78 10.86
C ASP A 373 -19.47 5.50 10.25
N LEU A 374 -20.55 5.55 11.02
CA LEU A 374 -21.88 6.02 10.60
C LEU A 374 -21.88 7.49 10.16
N GLU A 375 -21.86 7.72 8.85
CA GLU A 375 -22.67 8.71 8.11
C GLU A 375 -22.40 8.62 6.59
N ILE A 376 -21.97 7.46 6.09
CA ILE A 376 -21.74 7.27 4.66
C ILE A 376 -23.10 7.38 3.95
N PRO A 377 -23.32 8.39 3.09
CA PRO A 377 -24.60 8.61 2.43
C PRO A 377 -25.16 7.30 1.83
N PHE A 378 -26.46 7.05 1.98
CA PHE A 378 -27.11 5.83 1.48
C PHE A 378 -26.89 5.53 -0.03
N ASN A 379 -26.33 6.47 -0.80
CA ASN A 379 -25.97 6.32 -2.21
C ASN A 379 -24.75 5.40 -2.48
N TYR A 380 -24.07 4.89 -1.45
CA TYR A 380 -22.90 4.01 -1.59
C TYR A 380 -23.21 2.49 -1.56
N TYR A 381 -24.49 2.11 -1.45
CA TYR A 381 -24.93 0.71 -1.33
C TYR A 381 -25.10 -0.01 -2.66
#